data_AF-A0A2K8XFD2-F1
#
_entry.id   AF-A0A2K8XFD2-F1
#
_cell.length_a   1.000
_cell.length_b   1.000
_cell.length_c   1.000
_cell.angle_alpha   90.00
_cell.angle_beta   90.00
_cell.angle_gamma   90.00
#
_symmetry.space_group_name_H-M   'P 1'
#
loop_
_entity.id
_entity.type
_entity.pdbx_description
1 polymer ?
#
loop_
_entity_poly.entity_id
_entity_poly.type
_entity_poly.pdbx_seq_one_letter_code
_entity_poly.pdbx_strand_id
1 'polypeptide(L)'
;MKNDNINQLFEKIQHDFDVEVPNHGHENRFLEKLKAQQQSQDVVVTKTNRNLWKPFLGVAASIVLLITLTFSFNAETETQDLASVSPEMANTQNFFTSVIAEELEKINSERTPETEALIEDAMTQMETLETQYKQLKLDLKESGNDKRVIHAMIDNFGNRINILKSVLENIEGIKTFKQNNNETSTTI
;
A
#
# COMPACT_ATOMS: atom_id res chain seq x y z
N MET A 1 82.40 25.26 0.09
CA MET A 1 81.93 26.66 0.05
C MET A 1 80.51 26.67 0.61
N LYS A 2 80.37 26.67 1.94
CA LYS A 2 80.01 27.77 2.88
C LYS A 2 78.48 28.03 2.99
N ASN A 3 77.86 27.53 4.07
CA ASN A 3 76.43 27.67 4.46
C ASN A 3 76.14 29.00 5.18
N ASP A 4 76.83 30.07 4.78
CA ASP A 4 76.79 31.33 5.53
C ASP A 4 75.51 32.16 5.23
N ASN A 5 74.74 31.81 4.20
CA ASN A 5 73.67 32.68 3.68
C ASN A 5 72.45 32.84 4.61
N ILE A 6 71.98 31.81 5.32
CA ILE A 6 70.76 31.93 6.15
C ILE A 6 71.06 32.55 7.52
N ASN A 7 72.18 32.20 8.15
CA ASN A 7 72.59 32.83 9.40
C ASN A 7 72.86 34.32 9.19
N GLN A 8 73.48 34.70 8.06
CA GLN A 8 73.63 36.10 7.68
C GLN A 8 72.30 36.80 7.43
N LEU A 9 71.30 36.11 6.85
CA LEU A 9 69.96 36.67 6.66
C LEU A 9 69.27 36.97 8.00
N PHE A 10 69.33 36.04 8.95
CA PHE A 10 68.72 36.24 10.27
C PHE A 10 69.48 37.27 11.10
N GLU A 11 70.81 37.28 11.10
CA GLU A 11 71.59 38.34 11.76
C GLU A 11 71.29 39.72 11.19
N LYS A 12 70.95 39.81 9.91
CA LYS A 12 70.60 41.07 9.26
C LYS A 12 69.20 41.57 9.63
N ILE A 13 68.22 40.69 9.85
CA ILE A 13 66.81 41.06 10.04
C ILE A 13 66.38 40.94 11.52
N GLN A 14 67.17 40.31 12.39
CA GLN A 14 66.81 40.08 13.79
C GLN A 14 66.48 41.37 14.58
N HIS A 15 66.96 42.54 14.18
CA HIS A 15 66.65 43.81 14.84
C HIS A 15 65.57 44.62 14.10
N ASP A 16 65.08 44.13 12.96
CA ASP A 16 64.00 44.73 12.16
C ASP A 16 62.60 44.23 12.59
N PHE A 17 62.49 43.36 13.60
CA PHE A 17 61.21 42.87 14.11
C PHE A 17 60.73 43.61 15.37
N ASP A 18 61.64 44.25 16.11
CA ASP A 18 61.33 44.99 17.34
C ASP A 18 61.07 46.48 17.06
N VAL A 19 60.38 46.77 15.96
CA VAL A 19 60.22 48.16 15.47
C VAL A 19 59.04 48.85 16.14
N GLU A 20 58.01 48.11 16.57
CA GLU A 20 56.82 48.71 17.18
C GLU A 20 56.20 47.79 18.23
N VAL A 21 55.81 48.38 19.37
CA VAL A 21 55.00 47.70 20.39
C VAL A 21 53.53 48.09 20.23
N PRO A 22 52.57 47.21 20.57
CA PRO A 22 51.16 47.55 20.44
C PRO A 22 50.79 48.81 21.23
N ASN A 23 49.94 49.65 20.64
CA ASN A 23 49.42 50.86 21.29
C ASN A 23 48.83 50.57 22.68
N HIS A 24 49.04 51.50 23.61
CA HIS A 24 48.61 51.37 25.01
C HIS A 24 47.13 50.92 25.12
N GLY A 25 46.86 50.03 26.07
CA GLY A 25 45.54 49.39 26.24
C GLY A 25 45.21 48.28 25.24
N HIS A 26 46.17 47.81 24.42
CA HIS A 26 45.99 46.66 23.54
C HIS A 26 45.52 45.41 24.28
N GLU A 27 46.13 45.09 25.44
CA GLU A 27 45.74 43.95 26.26
C GLU A 27 44.27 44.03 26.69
N ASN A 28 43.81 45.20 27.14
CA ASN A 28 42.43 45.40 27.54
C ASN A 28 41.47 45.24 26.35
N ARG A 29 41.79 45.82 25.18
CA ARG A 29 40.99 45.63 23.95
C ARG A 29 40.99 44.17 23.49
N PHE A 30 42.10 43.46 23.67
CA PHE A 30 42.20 42.04 23.36
C PHE A 30 41.33 41.21 24.31
N LEU A 31 41.41 41.45 25.62
CA LEU A 31 40.58 40.81 26.62
C LEU A 31 39.09 41.12 26.43
N GLU A 32 38.76 42.37 26.06
CA GLU A 32 37.40 42.78 25.74
C GLU A 32 36.89 42.04 24.49
N LYS A 33 37.71 41.95 23.43
CA LYS A 33 37.39 41.16 22.23
C LYS A 33 37.23 39.67 22.56
N LEU A 34 38.06 39.13 23.45
CA LEU A 34 38.01 37.72 23.87
C LEU A 34 36.76 37.43 24.71
N LYS A 35 36.40 38.32 25.63
CA LYS A 35 35.15 38.26 26.39
C LYS A 35 33.93 38.43 25.48
N ALA A 36 33.95 39.37 24.54
CA ALA A 36 32.89 39.52 23.54
C ALA A 36 32.74 38.25 22.68
N GLN A 37 33.83 37.55 22.39
CA GLN A 37 33.80 36.28 21.67
C GLN A 37 33.27 35.12 22.54
N GLN A 38 33.47 35.15 23.87
CA GLN A 38 32.84 34.22 24.82
C GLN A 38 31.36 34.53 25.07
N GLN A 39 30.97 35.81 25.11
CA GLN A 39 29.56 36.25 25.23
C GLN A 39 28.79 36.13 23.91
N SER A 40 29.47 35.99 22.77
CA SER A 40 28.86 35.60 21.49
C SER A 40 28.51 34.11 21.43
N GLN A 41 28.77 33.32 22.49
CA GLN A 41 28.08 32.05 22.73
C GLN A 41 26.71 32.19 23.42
N ASP A 42 26.33 33.41 23.82
CA ASP A 42 24.97 33.77 24.25
C ASP A 42 24.22 34.58 23.16
N VAL A 43 24.54 34.36 21.88
CA VAL A 43 23.49 34.48 20.86
C VAL A 43 22.71 33.19 20.94
N VAL A 44 21.55 33.29 21.59
CA VAL A 44 20.39 32.41 21.46
C VAL A 44 20.70 31.21 20.58
N VAL A 45 21.28 30.18 21.18
CA VAL A 45 20.94 28.83 20.79
C VAL A 45 19.43 28.80 21.04
N THR A 46 18.64 29.23 20.06
CA THR A 46 17.45 28.46 19.76
C THR A 46 18.04 27.08 19.72
N LYS A 47 17.67 26.25 20.70
CA LYS A 47 17.84 24.82 20.51
C LYS A 47 17.27 24.64 19.13
N THR A 48 18.15 24.48 18.15
CA THR A 48 17.76 23.77 16.96
C THR A 48 17.56 22.42 17.60
N ASN A 49 16.33 22.17 18.05
CA ASN A 49 15.78 20.85 18.01
C ASN A 49 16.16 20.45 16.61
N ARG A 50 17.28 19.71 16.49
CA ARG A 50 17.44 18.79 15.39
C ARG A 50 16.25 17.90 15.61
N ASN A 51 15.14 18.34 15.03
CA ASN A 51 13.93 17.57 14.96
C ASN A 51 14.44 16.30 14.34
N LEU A 52 14.53 15.25 15.17
CA LEU A 52 14.81 13.89 14.75
C LEU A 52 13.74 13.39 13.77
N TRP A 53 12.80 14.27 13.39
CA TRP A 53 11.82 14.16 12.34
C TRP A 53 12.30 14.64 10.96
N LYS A 54 13.47 15.30 10.85
CA LYS A 54 14.06 15.59 9.54
C LYS A 54 14.35 14.34 8.69
N PRO A 55 14.74 13.16 9.23
CA PRO A 55 14.75 11.94 8.42
C PRO A 55 13.34 11.44 8.06
N PHE A 56 12.31 11.65 8.89
CA PHE A 56 10.92 11.29 8.53
C PHE A 56 10.37 12.14 7.38
N LEU A 57 10.86 13.37 7.18
CA LEU A 57 10.47 14.20 6.04
C LEU A 57 11.05 13.69 4.70
N GLY A 58 12.25 13.09 4.72
CA GLY A 58 12.84 12.40 3.57
C GLY A 58 12.23 11.01 3.33
N VAL A 59 11.79 10.34 4.40
CA VAL A 59 11.05 9.07 4.31
C VAL A 59 9.65 9.29 3.76
N ALA A 60 8.98 10.40 4.08
CA ALA A 60 7.66 10.72 3.53
C ALA A 60 7.67 10.75 1.99
N ALA A 61 8.69 11.35 1.36
CA ALA A 61 8.83 11.32 -0.09
C ALA A 61 9.02 9.90 -0.63
N SER A 62 9.79 9.05 0.04
CA SER A 62 9.94 7.63 -0.35
C SER A 62 8.67 6.81 -0.13
N ILE A 63 7.90 7.08 0.93
CA ILE A 63 6.62 6.43 1.22
C ILE A 63 5.57 6.90 0.20
N VAL A 64 5.48 8.20 -0.06
CA VAL A 64 4.61 8.75 -1.10
C VAL A 64 5.02 8.22 -2.46
N LEU A 65 6.31 8.13 -2.78
CA LEU A 65 6.80 7.59 -4.04
C LEU A 65 6.48 6.09 -4.16
N LEU A 66 6.69 5.30 -3.11
CA LEU A 66 6.28 3.89 -3.05
C LEU A 66 4.77 3.73 -3.19
N ILE A 67 3.97 4.51 -2.47
CA ILE A 67 2.50 4.52 -2.59
C ILE A 67 2.09 4.94 -4.01
N THR A 68 2.69 5.98 -4.58
CA THR A 68 2.35 6.42 -5.94
C THR A 68 2.76 5.39 -6.98
N LEU A 69 3.91 4.73 -6.84
CA LEU A 69 4.33 3.65 -7.71
C LEU A 69 3.41 2.44 -7.54
N THR A 70 3.09 2.02 -6.31
CA THR A 70 2.16 0.90 -6.10
C THR A 70 0.77 1.22 -6.64
N PHE A 71 0.20 2.40 -6.39
CA PHE A 71 -1.09 2.80 -6.97
C PHE A 71 -1.04 3.03 -8.48
N SER A 72 0.10 3.44 -9.06
CA SER A 72 0.26 3.62 -10.50
C SER A 72 0.48 2.29 -11.23
N PHE A 73 1.17 1.32 -10.62
CA PHE A 73 1.28 -0.06 -11.11
C PHE A 73 0.02 -0.90 -10.85
N ASN A 74 -0.75 -0.57 -9.81
CA ASN A 74 -2.08 -1.12 -9.52
C ASN A 74 -3.19 -0.16 -9.97
N ALA A 75 -2.93 0.70 -10.96
CA ALA A 75 -4.02 1.32 -11.68
C ALA A 75 -4.71 0.16 -12.38
N GLU A 76 -5.79 -0.34 -11.78
CA GLU A 76 -6.70 -1.30 -12.40
C GLU A 76 -7.03 -0.71 -13.76
N THR A 77 -6.37 -1.24 -14.79
CA THR A 77 -6.67 -0.89 -16.17
C THR A 77 -8.16 -1.07 -16.28
N GLU A 78 -8.93 -0.03 -16.65
CA GLU A 78 -10.38 -0.13 -16.77
C GLU A 78 -10.74 -1.45 -17.44
N THR A 79 -11.16 -2.41 -16.62
CA THR A 79 -11.11 -3.79 -17.06
C THR A 79 -12.35 -3.97 -17.89
N GLN A 80 -12.16 -4.10 -19.20
CA GLN A 80 -13.23 -4.43 -20.13
C GLN A 80 -13.95 -5.66 -19.61
N ASP A 81 -15.17 -5.46 -19.13
CA ASP A 81 -16.07 -6.47 -18.61
C ASP A 81 -17.37 -6.47 -19.41
N LEU A 82 -18.34 -7.29 -19.01
CA LEU A 82 -19.59 -7.39 -19.75
C LEU A 82 -20.31 -6.02 -19.80
N ALA A 83 -20.22 -5.23 -18.73
CA ALA A 83 -20.83 -3.89 -18.67
C ALA A 83 -20.23 -2.89 -19.66
N SER A 84 -18.97 -3.07 -20.06
CA SER A 84 -18.32 -2.23 -21.06
C SER A 84 -18.79 -2.45 -22.51
N VAL A 85 -19.54 -3.54 -22.79
CA VAL A 85 -19.96 -3.90 -24.16
C VAL A 85 -21.14 -3.06 -24.65
N SER A 86 -22.18 -2.93 -23.82
CA SER A 86 -23.38 -2.16 -24.12
C SER A 86 -24.19 -1.86 -22.85
N PRO A 87 -25.12 -0.88 -22.87
CA PRO A 87 -26.02 -0.62 -21.74
C PRO A 87 -26.83 -1.86 -21.31
N GLU A 88 -27.27 -2.66 -22.27
CA GLU A 88 -28.00 -3.91 -22.00
C GLU A 88 -27.10 -4.92 -21.28
N MET A 89 -25.84 -5.05 -21.71
CA MET A 89 -24.87 -5.94 -21.07
C MET A 89 -24.46 -5.47 -19.68
N ALA A 90 -24.42 -4.16 -19.45
CA ALA A 90 -24.27 -3.59 -18.10
C ALA A 90 -25.45 -3.98 -17.19
N ASN A 91 -26.68 -3.87 -17.70
CA ASN A 91 -27.86 -4.31 -16.96
C ASN A 91 -27.82 -5.83 -16.68
N THR A 92 -27.37 -6.64 -17.64
CA THR A 92 -27.18 -8.08 -17.46
C THR A 92 -26.18 -8.40 -16.37
N GLN A 93 -25.00 -7.76 -16.38
CA GLN A 93 -24.00 -7.93 -15.33
C GLN A 93 -24.58 -7.55 -13.96
N ASN A 94 -25.18 -6.37 -13.85
CA ASN A 94 -25.78 -5.88 -12.61
C ASN A 94 -26.87 -6.81 -12.05
N PHE A 95 -27.72 -7.34 -12.93
CA PHE A 95 -28.76 -8.30 -12.57
C PHE A 95 -28.14 -9.57 -11.97
N PHE A 96 -27.21 -10.21 -12.68
CA PHE A 96 -26.60 -11.45 -12.21
C PHE A 96 -25.76 -11.26 -10.95
N THR A 97 -25.01 -10.16 -10.83
CA THR A 97 -24.26 -9.88 -9.60
C THR A 97 -25.19 -9.68 -8.39
N SER A 98 -26.34 -9.04 -8.60
CA SER A 98 -27.35 -8.87 -7.53
C SER A 98 -27.93 -10.21 -7.11
N VAL A 99 -28.28 -11.08 -8.06
CA VAL A 99 -28.78 -12.43 -7.77
C VAL A 99 -27.74 -13.25 -7.01
N ILE A 100 -26.48 -13.24 -7.45
CA ILE A 100 -25.39 -13.96 -6.78
C ILE A 100 -25.21 -13.47 -5.33
N ALA A 101 -25.28 -12.16 -5.12
CA ALA A 101 -25.17 -11.58 -3.77
C ALA A 101 -26.34 -12.03 -2.87
N GLU A 102 -27.56 -12.03 -3.39
CA GLU A 102 -28.75 -12.50 -2.66
C GLU A 102 -28.63 -13.98 -2.28
N GLU A 103 -28.24 -14.86 -3.21
CA GLU A 103 -28.10 -16.29 -2.92
C GLU A 103 -26.95 -16.57 -1.94
N LEU A 104 -25.85 -15.81 -2.01
CA LEU A 104 -24.77 -15.89 -1.02
C LEU A 104 -25.24 -15.48 0.37
N GLU A 105 -26.06 -14.44 0.49
CA GLU A 105 -26.64 -14.02 1.77
C GLU A 105 -27.48 -15.15 2.39
N LYS A 106 -28.33 -15.79 1.57
CA LYS A 106 -29.11 -16.96 2.01
C LYS A 106 -28.19 -18.10 2.48
N ILE A 107 -27.18 -18.48 1.69
CA ILE A 107 -26.24 -19.54 2.07
C ILE A 107 -25.54 -19.23 3.39
N ASN A 108 -25.08 -17.99 3.58
CA ASN A 108 -24.41 -17.58 4.82
C ASN A 108 -25.34 -17.65 6.03
N SER A 109 -26.64 -17.34 5.86
CA SER A 109 -27.63 -17.47 6.92
C SER A 109 -27.90 -18.93 7.32
N GLU A 110 -27.57 -19.88 6.44
CA GLU A 110 -27.80 -21.31 6.60
C GLU A 110 -26.55 -22.11 6.99
N ARG A 111 -25.48 -21.41 7.34
CA ARG A 111 -24.21 -22.02 7.75
C ARG A 111 -24.32 -22.63 9.15
N THR A 112 -24.16 -23.95 9.22
CA THR A 112 -24.08 -24.74 10.46
C THR A 112 -22.94 -25.75 10.35
N PRO A 113 -22.50 -26.39 11.45
CA PRO A 113 -21.43 -27.41 11.37
C PRO A 113 -21.72 -28.56 10.39
N GLU A 114 -22.99 -28.86 10.12
CA GLU A 114 -23.41 -29.91 9.20
C GLU A 114 -23.46 -29.47 7.74
N THR A 115 -23.67 -28.17 7.47
CA THR A 115 -23.70 -27.62 6.10
C THR A 115 -22.35 -27.04 5.68
N GLU A 116 -21.46 -26.79 6.63
CA GLU A 116 -20.15 -26.15 6.42
C GLU A 116 -19.34 -26.76 5.27
N ALA A 117 -19.16 -28.09 5.26
CA ALA A 117 -18.34 -28.77 4.26
C ALA A 117 -18.89 -28.59 2.83
N LEU A 118 -20.22 -28.59 2.68
CA LEU A 118 -20.89 -28.36 1.40
C LEU A 118 -20.73 -26.90 0.94
N ILE A 119 -20.85 -25.96 1.88
CA ILE A 119 -20.70 -24.52 1.58
C ILE A 119 -19.26 -24.21 1.17
N GLU A 120 -18.26 -24.74 1.87
CA GLU A 120 -16.84 -24.52 1.55
C GLU A 120 -16.45 -25.10 0.18
N ASP A 121 -16.98 -26.28 -0.19
CA ASP A 121 -16.78 -26.83 -1.53
C ASP A 121 -17.37 -25.91 -2.60
N ALA A 122 -18.59 -25.41 -2.38
CA ALA A 122 -19.22 -24.47 -3.30
C ALA A 122 -18.43 -23.15 -3.42
N MET A 123 -17.88 -22.63 -2.32
CA MET A 123 -17.03 -21.43 -2.37
C MET A 123 -15.75 -21.66 -3.18
N THR A 124 -15.16 -22.86 -3.10
CA THR A 124 -14.00 -23.25 -3.91
C THR A 124 -14.36 -23.28 -5.41
N GLN A 125 -15.53 -23.81 -5.75
CA GLN A 125 -16.01 -23.79 -7.15
C GLN A 125 -16.30 -22.37 -7.63
N MET A 126 -16.85 -21.51 -6.76
CA MET A 126 -17.09 -20.09 -7.06
C MET A 126 -15.78 -19.34 -7.33
N GLU A 127 -14.72 -19.60 -6.58
CA GLU A 127 -13.39 -19.01 -6.83
C GLU A 127 -12.81 -19.44 -8.18
N THR A 128 -13.02 -20.70 -8.56
CA THR A 128 -12.64 -21.21 -9.88
C THR A 128 -13.37 -20.47 -11.00
N LEU A 129 -14.69 -20.30 -10.87
CA LEU A 129 -15.50 -19.55 -11.85
C LEU A 129 -15.13 -18.07 -11.90
N GLU A 130 -14.82 -17.45 -10.76
CA GLU A 130 -14.35 -16.06 -10.72
C GLU A 130 -13.00 -15.90 -11.44
N THR A 131 -12.09 -16.85 -11.26
CA THR A 131 -10.81 -16.87 -11.98
C THR A 131 -11.03 -17.01 -13.50
N GLN A 132 -11.94 -17.89 -13.91
CA GLN A 132 -12.32 -18.02 -15.32
C GLN A 132 -12.94 -16.72 -15.87
N TYR A 133 -13.79 -16.05 -15.10
CA TYR A 133 -14.37 -14.76 -15.50
C TYR A 133 -13.30 -13.69 -15.71
N LYS A 134 -12.28 -13.64 -14.83
CA LYS A 134 -11.12 -12.75 -15.02
C LYS A 134 -10.37 -13.03 -16.32
N GLN A 135 -10.20 -14.29 -16.69
CA GLN A 135 -9.61 -14.64 -17.98
C GLN A 135 -10.51 -14.20 -19.15
N LEU A 136 -11.82 -14.42 -19.06
CA LEU A 136 -12.77 -14.00 -20.09
C LEU A 136 -12.79 -12.48 -20.29
N LYS A 137 -12.53 -11.68 -19.25
CA LYS A 137 -12.36 -10.22 -19.39
C LYS A 137 -11.15 -9.86 -20.26
N LEU A 138 -10.05 -10.60 -20.13
CA LEU A 138 -8.87 -10.43 -21.00
C LEU A 138 -9.21 -10.84 -22.43
N ASP A 139 -9.82 -12.02 -22.60
CA ASP A 139 -10.21 -12.54 -23.91
C ASP A 139 -11.22 -11.59 -24.61
N LEU A 140 -12.12 -10.95 -23.86
CA LEU A 140 -13.11 -10.00 -24.39
C LEU A 140 -12.41 -8.77 -24.98
N LYS A 141 -11.40 -8.27 -24.26
CA LYS A 141 -10.56 -7.17 -24.71
C LYS A 141 -9.75 -7.53 -25.95
N GLU A 142 -9.06 -8.66 -25.92
CA GLU A 142 -8.19 -9.10 -27.03
C GLU A 142 -8.98 -9.45 -28.29
N SER A 143 -10.18 -10.03 -28.13
CA SER A 143 -11.04 -10.41 -29.25
C SER A 143 -11.88 -9.26 -29.82
N GLY A 144 -11.89 -8.09 -29.18
CA GLY A 144 -12.69 -6.94 -29.62
C GLY A 144 -14.19 -7.17 -29.47
N ASN A 145 -14.63 -7.66 -28.30
CA ASN A 145 -16.02 -7.97 -27.97
C ASN A 145 -16.62 -9.14 -28.79
N ASP A 146 -15.87 -10.23 -28.97
CA ASP A 146 -16.40 -11.42 -29.62
C ASP A 146 -17.63 -11.97 -28.88
N LYS A 147 -18.72 -12.19 -29.62
CA LYS A 147 -20.00 -12.68 -29.08
C LYS A 147 -19.88 -14.02 -28.35
N ARG A 148 -18.93 -14.86 -28.73
CA ARG A 148 -18.66 -16.15 -28.08
C ARG A 148 -18.06 -15.94 -26.68
N VAL A 149 -17.18 -14.95 -26.53
CA VAL A 149 -16.62 -14.58 -25.23
C VAL A 149 -17.70 -13.97 -24.35
N ILE A 150 -18.52 -13.07 -24.91
CA ILE A 150 -19.70 -12.52 -24.21
C ILE A 150 -20.63 -13.63 -23.72
N HIS A 151 -20.92 -14.62 -24.58
CA HIS A 151 -21.74 -15.78 -24.18
C HIS A 151 -21.10 -16.57 -23.04
N ALA A 152 -19.80 -16.86 -23.13
CA ALA A 152 -19.08 -17.55 -22.05
C ALA A 152 -19.07 -16.76 -20.73
N MET A 153 -19.01 -15.43 -20.78
CA MET A 153 -19.12 -14.57 -19.59
C MET A 153 -20.51 -14.66 -18.95
N ILE A 154 -21.57 -14.68 -19.76
CA ILE A 154 -22.95 -14.86 -19.29
C ILE A 154 -23.12 -16.27 -18.69
N ASP A 155 -22.60 -17.30 -19.36
CA ASP A 155 -22.67 -18.68 -18.88
C ASP A 155 -21.91 -18.85 -17.57
N ASN A 156 -20.79 -18.16 -17.38
CA ASN A 156 -20.07 -18.15 -16.12
C ASN A 156 -20.95 -17.63 -14.97
N PHE A 157 -21.65 -16.51 -15.17
CA PHE A 157 -22.64 -16.02 -14.18
C PHE A 157 -23.74 -17.05 -13.93
N GLY A 158 -24.29 -17.66 -14.98
CA GLY A 158 -25.28 -18.72 -14.87
C GLY A 158 -24.80 -19.91 -14.04
N ASN A 159 -23.57 -20.38 -14.28
CA ASN A 159 -22.97 -21.49 -13.55
C ASN A 159 -22.79 -21.17 -12.06
N ARG A 160 -22.35 -19.95 -11.74
CA ARG A 160 -22.23 -19.48 -10.34
C ARG A 160 -23.58 -19.57 -9.64
N ILE A 161 -24.64 -19.06 -10.26
CA ILE A 161 -26.00 -19.10 -9.72
C ILE A 161 -26.49 -20.54 -9.53
N ASN A 162 -26.24 -21.42 -10.51
CA ASN A 162 -26.64 -22.81 -10.43
C ASN A 162 -25.96 -23.55 -9.26
N ILE A 163 -24.67 -23.28 -9.01
CA ILE A 163 -23.96 -23.83 -7.85
C ILE A 163 -24.64 -23.37 -6.55
N LEU A 164 -24.87 -22.07 -6.40
CA LEU A 164 -25.45 -21.52 -5.17
C LEU A 164 -26.86 -22.06 -4.92
N LYS A 165 -27.69 -22.17 -5.97
CA LYS A 165 -29.03 -22.79 -5.88
C LYS A 165 -28.96 -24.25 -5.46
N SER A 166 -28.07 -25.03 -6.08
CA SER A 166 -27.91 -26.44 -5.73
C SER A 166 -27.49 -26.60 -4.26
N VAL A 167 -26.62 -25.73 -3.75
CA VAL A 167 -26.23 -25.74 -2.33
C VAL A 167 -27.44 -25.49 -1.43
N LEU A 168 -28.25 -24.47 -1.73
CA LEU A 168 -29.45 -24.16 -0.95
C LEU A 168 -30.44 -25.34 -0.94
N GLU A 169 -30.69 -25.95 -2.09
CA GLU A 169 -31.56 -27.14 -2.21
C GLU A 169 -31.04 -28.31 -1.36
N ASN A 170 -29.72 -28.56 -1.38
CA ASN A 170 -29.09 -29.61 -0.57
C ASN A 170 -29.19 -29.30 0.94
N ILE A 171 -29.01 -28.04 1.34
CA ILE A 171 -29.17 -27.60 2.73
C ILE A 171 -30.61 -27.86 3.21
N GLU A 172 -31.61 -27.51 2.40
CA GLU A 172 -33.01 -27.80 2.70
C GLU A 172 -33.27 -29.31 2.84
N GLY A 173 -32.66 -30.13 1.98
CA GLY A 173 -32.67 -31.59 2.09
C GLY A 173 -32.09 -32.11 3.42
N ILE A 174 -30.96 -31.56 3.87
CA ILE A 174 -30.33 -31.92 5.15
C ILE A 174 -31.25 -31.56 6.33
N LYS A 175 -31.86 -30.38 6.30
CA LYS A 175 -32.79 -29.91 7.35
C LYS A 175 -34.03 -30.78 7.47
N THR A 176 -34.68 -31.07 6.35
CA THR A 176 -35.90 -31.90 6.31
C THR A 176 -35.62 -33.31 6.79
N PHE A 177 -34.47 -33.91 6.42
CA PHE A 177 -34.06 -35.21 6.94
C PHE A 177 -33.87 -35.21 8.46
N LYS A 178 -33.24 -34.18 9.04
CA LYS A 178 -33.08 -34.08 10.50
C LYS A 178 -34.42 -33.96 11.24
N GLN A 179 -35.34 -33.14 10.73
CA GLN A 179 -36.65 -32.97 11.35
C GLN A 179 -37.41 -34.31 11.45
N ASN A 180 -37.46 -35.07 10.36
CA ASN A 180 -38.16 -36.36 10.32
C ASN A 180 -37.55 -37.41 11.27
N ASN A 181 -36.23 -37.39 11.48
CA ASN A 181 -35.57 -38.31 12.41
C ASN A 181 -35.75 -37.92 13.88
N ASN A 182 -35.88 -36.63 14.19
CA ASN A 182 -36.15 -36.19 15.57
C ASN A 182 -37.60 -36.51 16.00
N GLU A 183 -38.57 -36.44 15.08
CA GLU A 183 -39.97 -36.80 15.35
C GLU A 183 -40.14 -38.31 15.61
N THR A 184 -39.36 -39.17 14.94
CA THR A 184 -39.40 -40.62 15.14
C THR A 184 -38.68 -41.08 16.40
N SER A 185 -37.67 -40.35 16.88
CA SER A 185 -36.92 -40.71 18.10
C SER A 185 -37.60 -40.30 19.41
N THR A 186 -38.63 -39.45 19.37
CA THR A 186 -39.37 -38.99 20.58
C THR A 186 -40.63 -39.82 20.86
N THR A 187 -40.93 -40.81 20.03
CA THR A 187 -42.08 -41.72 20.20
C THR A 187 -41.61 -43.13 20.54
N ILE A 188 -40.97 -43.31 21.70
CA ILE A 188 -40.75 -44.64 22.32
C ILE A 188 -40.84 -44.53 23.85
#